data_AF-A0A3Q3EZU5-F1
#
_entry.id   AF-A0A3Q3EZU5-F1
#
_cell.length_a   1.000
_cell.length_b   1.000
_cell.length_c   1.000
_cell.angle_alpha   90.00
_cell.angle_beta   90.00
_cell.angle_gamma   90.00
#
_symmetry.space_group_name_H-M   'P 1'
#
loop_
_entity.id
_entity.type
_entity.pdbx_description
1 polymer ?
#
loop_
_entity_poly.entity_id
_entity_poly.type
_entity_poly.pdbx_seq_one_letter_code
_entity_poly.pdbx_strand_id
1 'polypeptide(L)'
;MCRAQSDIAGRKMSCGLWKETLALAEDYLSLCCTSPRPAPPPPSMSAAAIRRLAQDMEKQHQARFQSLAQTFLRQCGPDPCSGLRKVMEELVGDGHLNWGRVVSLFTFTGVLARQLQEQEDVKLGLDPVQGQKLGQGPGHCRGLAETIADYLGEEKKEWLLENDGWEGFCEFSRSARETSQDSSMKTALFAAAGVGLAGLTFLLIRVQA
;
A
#
# COMPACT_ATOMS: atom_id res chain seq x y z
N MET A 1 38.62 7.28 -6.27
CA MET A 1 37.62 7.32 -7.36
C MET A 1 36.45 6.34 -7.13
N CYS A 2 36.66 5.18 -6.49
CA CYS A 2 35.59 4.18 -6.25
C CYS A 2 34.46 4.64 -5.30
N ARG A 3 34.75 5.41 -4.24
CA ARG A 3 33.73 5.90 -3.29
C ARG A 3 32.68 6.80 -3.96
N ALA A 4 33.12 7.80 -4.73
CA ALA A 4 32.22 8.72 -5.42
C ALA A 4 31.34 8.03 -6.49
N GLN A 5 31.87 7.03 -7.20
CA GLN A 5 31.07 6.25 -8.17
C GLN A 5 30.06 5.32 -7.48
N SER A 6 30.42 4.71 -6.34
CA SER A 6 29.49 3.92 -5.51
C SER A 6 28.39 4.79 -4.91
N ASP A 7 28.71 6.01 -4.49
CA ASP A 7 27.75 6.96 -3.92
C ASP A 7 26.79 7.52 -4.99
N ILE A 8 27.28 7.78 -6.20
CA ILE A 8 26.46 8.22 -7.34
C ILE A 8 25.55 7.09 -7.83
N ALA A 9 26.08 5.87 -7.93
CA ALA A 9 25.29 4.69 -8.28
C ALA A 9 24.22 4.41 -7.21
N GLY A 10 24.59 4.42 -5.94
CA GLY A 10 23.66 4.26 -4.81
C GLY A 10 22.57 5.35 -4.79
N ARG A 11 22.93 6.61 -5.02
CA ARG A 11 21.96 7.73 -5.09
C ARG A 11 21.03 7.64 -6.30
N LYS A 12 21.53 7.18 -7.46
CA LYS A 12 20.73 6.98 -8.67
C LYS A 12 19.78 5.80 -8.51
N MET A 13 20.18 4.75 -7.81
CA MET A 13 19.34 3.58 -7.47
C MET A 13 18.27 3.92 -6.44
N SER A 14 18.60 4.71 -5.41
CA SER A 14 17.65 5.26 -4.42
C SER A 14 16.52 6.06 -5.10
N CYS A 15 16.89 6.96 -6.03
CA CYS A 15 15.92 7.73 -6.80
C CYS A 15 15.05 6.84 -7.72
N GLY A 16 15.58 5.70 -8.18
CA GLY A 16 14.84 4.73 -8.98
C GLY A 16 13.73 4.03 -8.19
N LEU A 17 14.07 3.49 -7.01
CA LEU A 17 13.13 2.76 -6.16
C LEU A 17 12.02 3.65 -5.60
N TRP A 18 12.35 4.89 -5.22
CA TRP A 18 11.33 5.86 -4.81
C TRP A 18 10.32 6.13 -5.94
N LYS A 19 10.81 6.39 -7.16
CA LYS A 19 9.94 6.67 -8.32
C LYS A 19 9.07 5.47 -8.69
N GLU A 20 9.65 4.27 -8.66
CA GLU A 20 8.90 3.05 -8.93
C GLU A 20 7.83 2.82 -7.86
N THR A 21 8.18 2.93 -6.58
CA THR A 21 7.22 2.81 -5.47
C THR A 21 6.10 3.83 -5.57
N LEU A 22 6.42 5.09 -5.89
CA LEU A 22 5.42 6.13 -6.09
C LEU A 22 4.46 5.77 -7.22
N ALA A 23 4.97 5.37 -8.38
CA ALA A 23 4.14 4.98 -9.51
C ALA A 23 3.22 3.79 -9.18
N LEU A 24 3.70 2.82 -8.40
CA LEU A 24 2.92 1.69 -7.93
C LEU A 24 1.80 2.11 -6.95
N ALA A 25 2.10 3.01 -6.02
CA ALA A 25 1.13 3.53 -5.07
C ALA A 25 0.07 4.40 -5.76
N GLU A 26 0.48 5.33 -6.63
CA GLU A 26 -0.45 6.15 -7.42
C GLU A 26 -1.38 5.31 -8.28
N ASP A 27 -0.84 4.29 -8.95
CA ASP A 27 -1.62 3.35 -9.76
C ASP A 27 -2.69 2.63 -8.93
N TYR A 28 -2.29 2.05 -7.80
CA TYR A 28 -3.19 1.28 -6.96
C TYR A 28 -4.25 2.16 -6.27
N LEU A 29 -3.86 3.30 -5.72
CA LEU A 29 -4.80 4.20 -5.05
C LEU A 29 -5.79 4.83 -6.04
N SER A 30 -5.32 5.19 -7.24
CA SER A 30 -6.21 5.67 -8.31
C SER A 30 -7.24 4.61 -8.70
N LEU A 31 -6.82 3.34 -8.76
CA LEU A 31 -7.73 2.21 -9.01
C LEU A 31 -8.78 2.06 -7.90
N CYS A 32 -8.39 2.16 -6.63
CA CYS A 32 -9.32 2.05 -5.50
C CYS A 32 -10.39 3.15 -5.49
N CYS A 33 -10.05 4.33 -6.00
CA CYS A 33 -10.91 5.51 -6.08
C CYS A 33 -11.76 5.61 -7.36
N THR A 34 -11.49 4.77 -8.38
CA THR A 34 -12.23 4.78 -9.63
C THR A 34 -13.23 3.63 -9.71
N SER A 35 -14.53 3.95 -9.70
CA SER A 35 -15.61 2.99 -9.97
C SER A 35 -16.81 3.69 -10.63
N PRO A 36 -17.49 3.12 -11.64
CA PRO A 36 -17.36 1.78 -12.23
C PRO A 36 -16.83 1.81 -13.68
N ARG A 37 -15.74 2.53 -13.95
CA ARG A 37 -15.09 2.46 -15.27
C ARG A 37 -14.19 1.23 -15.38
N PRO A 38 -14.06 0.62 -16.56
CA PRO A 38 -13.02 -0.38 -16.80
C PRO A 38 -11.66 0.22 -16.41
N ALA A 39 -10.97 -0.45 -15.49
CA ALA A 39 -9.64 -0.03 -15.07
C ALA A 39 -8.69 -0.05 -16.27
N PRO A 40 -7.80 0.95 -16.43
CA PRO A 40 -6.74 0.88 -17.42
C PRO A 40 -5.85 -0.34 -17.15
N PRO A 41 -5.18 -0.89 -18.19
CA PRO A 41 -4.21 -1.97 -17.99
C PRO A 41 -3.14 -1.53 -16.97
N PRO A 42 -2.62 -2.46 -16.15
CA PRO A 42 -1.56 -2.13 -15.20
C PRO A 42 -0.30 -1.67 -15.94
N PRO A 43 0.37 -0.60 -15.46
CA PRO A 43 1.53 -0.01 -16.13
C PRO A 43 2.79 -0.87 -16.07
N SER A 44 2.83 -1.88 -15.18
CA SER A 44 3.95 -2.80 -15.02
C SER A 44 3.49 -4.14 -14.43
N MET A 45 4.39 -5.14 -14.44
CA MET A 45 4.14 -6.43 -13.78
C MET A 45 3.97 -6.26 -12.26
N SER A 46 4.78 -5.41 -11.64
CA SER A 46 4.69 -5.10 -10.21
C SER A 46 3.33 -4.46 -9.87
N ALA A 47 2.84 -3.54 -10.72
CA ALA A 47 1.51 -2.95 -10.55
C ALA A 47 0.40 -4.01 -10.65
N ALA A 48 0.48 -4.89 -11.65
CA ALA A 48 -0.46 -5.99 -11.81
C ALA A 48 -0.48 -6.91 -10.57
N ALA A 49 0.70 -7.20 -10.02
CA ALA A 49 0.86 -8.01 -8.81
C ALA A 49 0.27 -7.33 -7.57
N ILE A 50 0.52 -6.03 -7.36
CA ILE A 50 -0.05 -5.26 -6.24
C ILE A 50 -1.56 -5.23 -6.34
N ARG A 51 -2.11 -4.81 -7.50
CA ARG A 51 -3.56 -4.75 -7.72
C ARG A 51 -4.22 -6.07 -7.35
N ARG A 52 -3.70 -7.20 -7.85
CA ARG A 52 -4.24 -8.52 -7.58
C ARG A 52 -4.15 -8.90 -6.10
N LEU A 53 -2.94 -8.94 -5.55
CA LEU A 53 -2.71 -9.44 -4.18
C LEU A 53 -3.44 -8.57 -3.15
N ALA A 54 -3.44 -7.25 -3.33
CA ALA A 54 -4.08 -6.34 -2.42
C ALA A 54 -5.61 -6.44 -2.49
N GLN A 55 -6.20 -6.60 -3.69
CA GLN A 55 -7.64 -6.85 -3.86
C GLN A 55 -8.06 -8.23 -3.31
N ASP A 56 -7.26 -9.28 -3.50
CA ASP A 56 -7.55 -10.60 -2.95
C ASP A 56 -7.52 -10.57 -1.41
N MET A 57 -6.52 -9.89 -0.84
CA MET A 57 -6.40 -9.67 0.60
C MET A 57 -7.57 -8.84 1.15
N GLU A 58 -7.97 -7.78 0.44
CA GLU A 58 -9.14 -6.97 0.80
C GLU A 58 -10.41 -7.82 0.81
N LYS A 59 -10.67 -8.58 -0.27
CA LYS A 59 -11.85 -9.45 -0.36
C LYS A 59 -11.90 -10.48 0.76
N GLN A 60 -10.75 -11.09 1.09
CA GLN A 60 -10.67 -12.09 2.14
C GLN A 60 -10.93 -11.51 3.55
N HIS A 61 -10.57 -10.25 3.78
CA HIS A 61 -10.64 -9.60 5.09
C HIS A 61 -11.43 -8.28 5.07
N GLN A 62 -12.46 -8.22 4.22
CA GLN A 62 -13.16 -6.97 3.87
C GLN A 62 -13.66 -6.20 5.09
N ALA A 63 -14.43 -6.86 5.97
CA ALA A 63 -14.98 -6.24 7.16
C ALA A 63 -13.90 -5.68 8.09
N ARG A 64 -12.74 -6.36 8.18
CA ARG A 64 -11.62 -5.92 9.01
C ARG A 64 -10.97 -4.67 8.43
N PHE A 65 -10.58 -4.68 7.16
CA PHE A 65 -9.96 -3.50 6.54
C PHE A 65 -10.90 -2.28 6.54
N GLN A 66 -12.20 -2.49 6.29
CA GLN A 66 -13.19 -1.43 6.40
C GLN A 66 -13.24 -0.83 7.82
N SER A 67 -13.25 -1.68 8.84
CA SER A 67 -13.26 -1.25 10.25
C SER A 67 -11.95 -0.55 10.66
N LEU A 68 -10.80 -1.05 10.21
CA LEU A 68 -9.49 -0.46 10.49
C LEU A 68 -9.38 0.93 9.85
N ALA A 69 -9.77 1.09 8.58
CA ALA A 69 -9.74 2.38 7.91
C ALA A 69 -10.70 3.40 8.56
N GLN A 70 -11.91 2.98 8.95
CA GLN A 70 -12.84 3.86 9.67
C GLN A 70 -12.30 4.29 11.04
N THR A 71 -11.66 3.36 11.77
CA THR A 71 -11.06 3.65 13.08
C THR A 71 -9.90 4.63 12.92
N PHE A 72 -9.03 4.38 11.95
CA PHE A 72 -7.94 5.27 11.59
C PHE A 72 -8.44 6.68 11.28
N LEU A 73 -9.46 6.83 10.42
CA LEU A 73 -9.99 8.14 10.04
C LEU A 73 -10.58 8.93 11.21
N ARG A 74 -11.08 8.24 12.25
CA ARG A 74 -11.54 8.90 13.49
C ARG A 74 -10.39 9.38 14.38
N GLN A 75 -9.20 8.79 14.24
CA GLN A 75 -8.08 8.96 15.16
C GLN A 75 -6.89 9.71 14.55
N CYS A 76 -6.70 9.71 13.23
CA CYS A 76 -5.51 10.22 12.56
C CYS A 76 -5.36 11.75 12.61
N GLY A 77 -6.34 12.47 13.16
CA GLY A 77 -6.35 13.93 13.18
C GLY A 77 -6.59 14.51 11.77
N PRO A 78 -6.24 15.79 11.55
CA PRO A 78 -6.54 16.49 10.30
C PRO A 78 -5.64 16.06 9.12
N ASP A 79 -4.55 15.35 9.37
CA ASP A 79 -3.59 14.93 8.34
C ASP A 79 -3.47 13.39 8.27
N PRO A 80 -4.18 12.76 7.31
CA PRO A 80 -4.10 11.32 7.07
C PRO A 80 -2.69 10.84 6.70
N CYS A 81 -1.82 11.68 6.12
CA CYS A 81 -0.47 11.28 5.70
C CYS A 81 0.43 11.04 6.92
N SER A 82 0.42 11.99 7.87
CA SER A 82 1.09 11.82 9.17
C SER A 82 0.57 10.61 9.95
N GLY A 83 -0.73 10.34 9.88
CA GLY A 83 -1.30 9.13 10.48
C GLY A 83 -0.79 7.86 9.82
N LEU A 84 -0.80 7.80 8.48
CA LEU A 84 -0.35 6.65 7.70
C LEU A 84 1.14 6.38 7.97
N ARG A 85 1.94 7.44 8.10
CA ARG A 85 3.34 7.36 8.47
C ARG A 85 3.55 6.58 9.77
N LYS A 86 2.80 6.92 10.82
CA LYS A 86 2.86 6.20 12.11
C LYS A 86 2.46 4.73 11.96
N VAL A 87 1.41 4.45 11.16
CA VAL A 87 0.98 3.07 10.88
C VAL A 87 2.12 2.28 10.23
N MET A 88 2.87 2.87 9.31
CA MET A 88 4.01 2.22 8.64
C MET A 88 5.20 1.99 9.56
N GLU A 89 5.52 2.95 10.42
CA GLU A 89 6.58 2.81 11.44
C GLU A 89 6.27 1.64 12.38
N GLU A 90 5.03 1.61 12.87
CA GLU A 90 4.55 0.57 13.75
C GLU A 90 4.43 -0.80 13.06
N LEU A 91 4.00 -0.85 11.79
CA LEU A 91 3.91 -2.08 11.00
C LEU A 91 5.28 -2.76 10.83
N VAL A 92 6.38 -2.00 10.96
CA VAL A 92 7.76 -2.50 10.85
C VAL A 92 8.51 -2.33 12.19
N GLY A 93 7.81 -2.01 13.28
CA GLY A 93 8.41 -1.66 14.57
C GLY A 93 9.16 -2.82 15.25
N ASP A 94 8.85 -4.06 14.88
CA ASP A 94 9.57 -5.26 15.33
C ASP A 94 10.84 -5.56 14.50
N GLY A 95 11.19 -4.69 13.56
CA GLY A 95 12.38 -4.80 12.71
C GLY A 95 12.21 -5.71 11.48
N HIS A 96 11.05 -6.31 11.26
CA HIS A 96 10.87 -7.33 10.22
C HIS A 96 9.90 -6.90 9.10
N LEU A 97 10.41 -6.24 8.06
CA LEU A 97 9.65 -6.02 6.83
C LEU A 97 9.61 -7.29 5.97
N ASN A 98 8.45 -7.58 5.37
CA ASN A 98 8.27 -8.65 4.40
C ASN A 98 7.19 -8.26 3.37
N TRP A 99 7.15 -8.95 2.23
CA TRP A 99 6.19 -8.65 1.16
C TRP A 99 4.72 -8.78 1.60
N GLY A 100 4.40 -9.64 2.57
CA GLY A 100 3.05 -9.73 3.14
C GLY A 100 2.61 -8.43 3.83
N ARG A 101 3.50 -7.81 4.61
CA ARG A 101 3.28 -6.49 5.23
C ARG A 101 3.17 -5.38 4.20
N VAL A 102 4.00 -5.43 3.14
CA VAL A 102 3.89 -4.49 2.02
C VAL A 102 2.51 -4.60 1.39
N VAL A 103 2.02 -5.80 1.07
CA VAL A 103 0.66 -5.97 0.52
C VAL A 103 -0.40 -5.47 1.50
N SER A 104 -0.31 -5.77 2.79
CA SER A 104 -1.25 -5.27 3.80
C SER A 104 -1.28 -3.74 3.89
N LEU A 105 -0.13 -3.08 3.77
CA LEU A 105 -0.03 -1.62 3.71
C LEU A 105 -0.75 -1.05 2.48
N PHE A 106 -0.51 -1.63 1.30
CA PHE A 106 -1.21 -1.21 0.08
C PHE A 106 -2.72 -1.43 0.22
N THR A 107 -3.16 -2.63 0.63
CA THR A 107 -4.58 -2.94 0.86
C THR A 107 -5.24 -1.94 1.81
N PHE A 108 -4.62 -1.70 2.98
CA PHE A 108 -5.14 -0.74 3.96
C PHE A 108 -5.26 0.66 3.37
N THR A 109 -4.22 1.14 2.68
CA THR A 109 -4.20 2.49 2.11
C THR A 109 -5.19 2.64 0.96
N GLY A 110 -5.44 1.59 0.18
CA GLY A 110 -6.48 1.58 -0.85
C GLY A 110 -7.89 1.72 -0.27
N VAL A 111 -8.18 1.01 0.83
CA VAL A 111 -9.47 1.15 1.54
C VAL A 111 -9.59 2.53 2.18
N LEU A 112 -8.50 3.05 2.75
CA LEU A 112 -8.42 4.39 3.32
C LEU A 112 -8.72 5.48 2.28
N ALA A 113 -8.07 5.42 1.12
CA ALA A 113 -8.24 6.38 0.03
C ALA A 113 -9.71 6.41 -0.46
N ARG A 114 -10.32 5.24 -0.63
CA ARG A 114 -11.74 5.14 -1.03
C ARG A 114 -12.68 5.76 0.02
N GLN A 115 -12.45 5.51 1.31
CA GLN A 115 -13.27 6.09 2.38
C GLN A 115 -13.08 7.61 2.53
N LEU A 116 -11.87 8.13 2.29
CA LEU A 116 -11.61 9.58 2.27
C LEU A 116 -12.42 10.26 1.16
N GLN A 117 -12.40 9.68 -0.04
CA GLN A 117 -13.18 10.18 -1.18
C GLN A 117 -14.69 10.15 -0.90
N GLU A 118 -15.20 9.04 -0.34
CA GLU A 118 -16.61 8.92 0.06
C GLU A 118 -17.03 10.02 1.07
N GLN A 119 -16.17 10.34 2.04
CA GLN A 119 -16.46 11.43 3.00
C GLN A 119 -16.42 12.82 2.36
N GLU A 120 -15.50 13.06 1.43
CA GLU A 120 -15.43 14.32 0.68
C GLU A 120 -16.65 14.53 -0.21
N ASP A 121 -17.09 13.50 -0.94
CA ASP A 121 -18.27 13.54 -1.80
C ASP A 121 -19.54 13.86 -0.98
N VAL A 122 -19.70 13.22 0.18
CA VAL A 122 -20.81 13.50 1.11
C VAL A 122 -20.75 14.94 1.63
N LYS A 123 -19.57 15.43 2.02
CA LYS A 123 -19.38 16.79 2.57
C LYS A 123 -19.71 17.87 1.54
N LEU A 124 -19.41 17.61 0.27
CA LEU A 124 -19.68 18.52 -0.83
C LEU A 124 -21.13 18.45 -1.35
N GLY A 125 -21.96 17.55 -0.78
CA GLY A 125 -23.35 17.35 -1.21
C GLY A 125 -23.45 16.88 -2.66
N LEU A 126 -22.39 16.25 -3.18
CA LEU A 126 -22.35 15.74 -4.54
C LEU A 126 -23.12 14.42 -4.59
N ASP A 127 -24.02 14.27 -5.56
CA ASP A 127 -24.60 12.95 -5.84
C ASP A 127 -23.45 11.96 -6.09
N PRO A 128 -23.53 10.70 -5.60
CA PRO A 128 -22.48 9.68 -5.80
C PRO A 128 -22.09 9.46 -7.28
N VAL A 129 -22.97 9.88 -8.20
CA VAL A 129 -22.81 9.79 -9.65
C VAL A 129 -22.17 11.05 -10.27
N GLN A 130 -22.19 12.19 -9.58
CA GLN A 130 -21.73 13.50 -10.07
C GLN A 130 -20.50 14.07 -9.36
N GLY A 131 -20.18 13.63 -8.13
CA GLY A 131 -18.91 13.99 -7.47
C GLY A 131 -17.68 13.51 -8.24
N GLN A 132 -17.89 12.55 -9.12
CA GLN A 132 -16.90 11.99 -10.02
C GLN A 132 -16.54 12.87 -11.24
N LYS A 133 -17.27 13.98 -11.46
CA LYS A 133 -17.05 14.88 -12.62
C LYS A 133 -16.18 16.10 -12.30
N LEU A 134 -16.02 16.47 -11.03
CA LEU A 134 -14.93 17.34 -10.58
C LEU A 134 -13.71 16.47 -10.30
N GLY A 135 -13.17 15.87 -11.35
CA GLY A 135 -11.88 15.19 -11.29
C GLY A 135 -10.78 16.22 -11.07
N GLN A 136 -10.58 16.67 -9.81
CA GLN A 136 -9.38 17.23 -9.19
C GLN A 136 -9.70 17.55 -7.71
N GLY A 137 -9.64 16.53 -6.86
CA GLY A 137 -9.19 16.67 -5.47
C GLY A 137 -7.84 15.97 -5.35
N PRO A 138 -6.70 16.57 -5.76
CA PRO A 138 -5.45 15.82 -5.99
C PRO A 138 -4.62 15.59 -4.71
N GLY A 139 -5.11 15.98 -3.54
CA GLY A 139 -4.28 16.04 -2.32
C GLY A 139 -4.08 14.69 -1.67
N HIS A 140 -5.16 13.99 -1.32
CA HIS A 140 -5.08 12.84 -0.42
C HIS A 140 -4.45 11.61 -1.06
N CYS A 141 -4.92 11.15 -2.24
CA CYS A 141 -4.33 9.96 -2.87
C CYS A 141 -2.86 10.15 -3.24
N ARG A 142 -2.50 11.34 -3.73
CA ARG A 142 -1.11 11.66 -4.05
C ARG A 142 -0.26 11.76 -2.80
N GLY A 143 -0.73 12.45 -1.75
CA GLY A 143 -0.01 12.54 -0.48
C GLY A 143 0.18 11.17 0.18
N LEU A 144 -0.83 10.30 0.16
CA LEU A 144 -0.71 8.93 0.65
C LEU A 144 0.29 8.10 -0.17
N ALA A 145 0.30 8.26 -1.51
CA ALA A 145 1.26 7.60 -2.39
C ALA A 145 2.69 8.08 -2.16
N GLU A 146 2.90 9.39 -2.03
CA GLU A 146 4.19 10.01 -1.66
C GLU A 146 4.64 9.51 -0.29
N THR A 147 3.75 9.41 0.69
CA THR A 147 4.07 8.87 2.03
C THR A 147 4.56 7.41 1.95
N ILE A 148 3.91 6.57 1.12
CA ILE A 148 4.37 5.19 0.89
C ILE A 148 5.74 5.18 0.20
N ALA A 149 5.95 6.03 -0.79
CA ALA A 149 7.20 6.13 -1.54
C ALA A 149 8.37 6.59 -0.66
N ASP A 150 8.15 7.59 0.19
CA ASP A 150 9.14 8.08 1.15
C ASP A 150 9.54 6.95 2.12
N TYR A 151 8.56 6.20 2.62
CA TYR A 151 8.86 5.14 3.58
C TYR A 151 9.52 3.91 2.93
N LEU A 152 8.88 3.32 1.92
CA LEU A 152 9.41 2.09 1.31
C LEU A 152 10.59 2.37 0.39
N GLY A 153 10.48 3.38 -0.46
CA GLY A 153 11.43 3.69 -1.53
C GLY A 153 12.64 4.49 -1.08
N GLU A 154 12.59 5.18 0.06
CA GLU A 154 13.74 5.92 0.60
C GLU A 154 14.22 5.36 1.95
N GLU A 155 13.34 5.15 2.94
CA GLU A 155 13.76 4.67 4.28
C GLU A 155 13.95 3.14 4.38
N LYS A 156 13.22 2.35 3.59
CA LYS A 156 13.36 0.89 3.52
C LYS A 156 14.00 0.44 2.21
N LYS A 157 14.73 1.32 1.54
CA LYS A 157 15.37 1.03 0.26
C LYS A 157 16.42 -0.07 0.34
N GLU A 158 17.18 -0.15 1.43
CA GLU A 158 18.17 -1.22 1.64
C GLU A 158 17.47 -2.58 1.67
N TRP A 159 16.36 -2.69 2.41
CA TRP A 159 15.54 -3.89 2.44
C TRP A 159 14.97 -4.23 1.06
N LEU A 160 14.46 -3.23 0.31
CA LEU A 160 14.00 -3.45 -1.06
C LEU A 160 15.14 -4.00 -1.93
N LEU A 161 16.32 -3.40 -1.90
CA LEU A 161 17.47 -3.84 -2.69
C LEU A 161 17.94 -5.26 -2.31
N GLU A 162 17.96 -5.58 -1.02
CA GLU A 162 18.27 -6.93 -0.50
C GLU A 162 17.24 -7.99 -0.94
N ASN A 163 16.03 -7.56 -1.33
CA ASN A 163 14.94 -8.42 -1.79
C ASN A 163 14.65 -8.21 -3.29
N ASP A 164 15.67 -7.85 -4.09
CA ASP A 164 15.60 -7.69 -5.56
C ASP A 164 14.57 -6.64 -6.03
N GLY A 165 14.32 -5.64 -5.20
CA GLY A 165 13.38 -4.56 -5.47
C GLY A 165 11.96 -5.05 -5.77
N TRP A 166 11.26 -4.35 -6.65
CA TRP A 166 9.92 -4.73 -7.07
C TRP A 166 9.90 -5.94 -8.03
N GLU A 167 11.06 -6.34 -8.57
CA GLU A 167 11.19 -7.60 -9.31
C GLU A 167 11.10 -8.80 -8.36
N GLY A 168 11.75 -8.75 -7.20
CA GLY A 168 11.58 -9.76 -6.15
C GLY A 168 10.15 -9.84 -5.62
N PHE A 169 9.42 -8.71 -5.58
CA PHE A 169 7.97 -8.75 -5.31
C PHE A 169 7.18 -9.50 -6.38
N CYS A 170 7.55 -9.35 -7.67
CA CYS A 170 6.91 -10.09 -8.75
C CYS A 170 7.15 -11.60 -8.66
N GLU A 171 8.37 -12.01 -8.28
CA GLU A 171 8.70 -13.41 -7.98
C GLU A 171 7.82 -13.92 -6.83
N PHE A 172 7.80 -13.23 -5.69
CA PHE A 172 6.93 -13.54 -4.55
C PHE A 172 5.46 -13.68 -4.97
N SER A 173 4.97 -12.75 -5.79
CA SER A 173 3.61 -12.76 -6.31
C SER A 173 3.33 -13.93 -7.24
N ARG A 174 4.30 -14.38 -8.03
CA ARG A 174 4.15 -15.59 -8.87
C ARG A 174 4.15 -16.85 -8.05
N SER A 175 5.08 -16.99 -7.10
CA SER A 175 5.08 -18.11 -6.16
C SER A 175 3.76 -18.19 -5.39
N ALA A 176 3.18 -17.05 -4.99
CA ALA A 176 1.86 -16.95 -4.38
C ALA A 176 0.70 -17.44 -5.28
N ARG A 177 0.82 -17.36 -6.61
CA ARG A 177 -0.17 -17.91 -7.56
C ARG A 177 0.01 -19.40 -7.76
N GLU A 178 1.25 -19.84 -7.95
CA GLU A 178 1.58 -21.22 -8.27
C GLU A 178 1.29 -22.15 -7.08
N THR A 179 1.53 -21.67 -5.86
CA THR A 179 1.15 -22.37 -4.61
C THR A 179 -0.36 -22.42 -4.34
N SER A 180 -1.22 -21.86 -5.21
CA SER A 180 -2.66 -22.14 -5.19
C SER A 180 -2.98 -23.59 -5.61
N GLN A 181 -2.00 -24.36 -6.09
CA GLN A 181 -2.15 -25.79 -6.44
C GLN A 181 -1.58 -26.76 -5.38
N ASP A 182 -0.77 -26.30 -4.40
CA ASP A 182 -0.14 -27.17 -3.38
C ASP A 182 -0.45 -26.72 -1.94
N SER A 183 -1.06 -27.60 -1.14
CA SER A 183 -1.80 -27.25 0.08
C SER A 183 -0.95 -26.84 1.31
N SER A 184 0.34 -27.19 1.36
CA SER A 184 1.20 -26.95 2.53
C SER A 184 1.83 -25.54 2.55
N MET A 185 2.21 -25.01 1.39
CA MET A 185 2.85 -23.69 1.26
C MET A 185 1.84 -22.53 1.38
N LYS A 186 0.55 -22.81 1.17
CA LYS A 186 -0.58 -21.90 1.41
C LYS A 186 -0.57 -21.35 2.84
N THR A 187 -0.24 -22.17 3.84
CA THR A 187 -0.27 -21.80 5.26
C THR A 187 0.82 -20.79 5.63
N ALA A 188 2.04 -20.91 5.07
CA ALA A 188 3.15 -20.00 5.39
C ALA A 188 2.97 -18.60 4.77
N LEU A 189 2.41 -18.54 3.57
CA LEU A 189 2.13 -17.27 2.87
C LEU A 189 0.96 -16.49 3.51
N PHE A 190 -0.14 -17.18 3.81
CA PHE A 190 -1.23 -16.57 4.58
C PHE A 190 -0.83 -16.28 6.02
N ALA A 191 0.17 -16.98 6.59
CA ALA A 191 0.76 -16.60 7.87
C ALA A 191 1.53 -15.28 7.75
N ALA A 192 2.30 -15.02 6.69
CA ALA A 192 3.00 -13.75 6.49
C ALA A 192 2.04 -12.57 6.25
N ALA A 193 1.00 -12.76 5.43
CA ALA A 193 -0.11 -11.82 5.26
C ALA A 193 -0.92 -11.64 6.57
N GLY A 194 -1.11 -12.72 7.32
CA GLY A 194 -1.76 -12.74 8.62
C GLY A 194 -0.97 -11.97 9.67
N VAL A 195 0.37 -12.01 9.62
CA VAL A 195 1.25 -11.19 10.48
C VAL A 195 1.13 -9.70 10.14
N GLY A 196 0.99 -9.34 8.86
CA GLY A 196 0.69 -7.96 8.46
C GLY A 196 -0.66 -7.46 8.98
N LEU A 197 -1.71 -8.27 8.83
CA LEU A 197 -3.05 -7.95 9.32
C LEU A 197 -3.14 -7.95 10.85
N ALA A 198 -2.49 -8.91 11.51
CA ALA A 198 -2.41 -8.97 12.97
C ALA A 198 -1.61 -7.79 13.52
N GLY A 199 -0.53 -7.39 12.85
CA GLY A 199 0.19 -6.15 13.10
C GLY A 199 -0.74 -4.94 13.02
N LEU A 200 -1.38 -4.69 11.88
CA LEU A 200 -2.33 -3.58 11.72
C LEU A 200 -3.44 -3.57 12.78
N THR A 201 -3.98 -4.75 13.12
CA THR A 201 -5.04 -4.88 14.13
C THR A 201 -4.53 -4.56 15.53
N PHE A 202 -3.36 -5.10 15.91
CA PHE A 202 -2.73 -4.84 17.20
C PHE A 202 -2.37 -3.36 17.38
N LEU A 203 -1.87 -2.73 16.33
CA LEU A 203 -1.49 -1.31 16.34
C LEU A 203 -2.69 -0.40 16.54
N LEU A 204 -3.80 -0.68 15.86
CA LEU A 204 -5.01 0.14 15.97
C LEU A 204 -5.80 -0.13 17.27
N ILE A 205 -5.60 -1.28 17.92
CA ILE A 205 -6.08 -1.52 19.30
C ILE A 205 -5.22 -0.73 20.31
N ARG A 206 -3.90 -0.66 20.12
CA ARG A 206 -2.97 0.08 21.01
C ARG A 206 -3.17 1.59 20.98
N VAL A 207 -3.70 2.16 19.89
CA VAL A 207 -4.08 3.59 19.81
C VAL A 207 -5.36 3.89 20.61
N GLN A 208 -6.12 2.88 21.05
CA GLN A 208 -7.35 3.04 21.85
C GLN A 208 -7.15 3.00 23.37
N ALA A 209 -5.97 2.60 23.87
CA ALA A 209 -5.65 2.47 25.29
C ALA A 209 -4.75 3.62 25.78
#